data_AF-A0A2A3DHK0-F1
#
_entry.id   AF-A0A2A3DHK0-F1
#
_cell.length_a   1.000
_cell.length_b   1.000
_cell.length_c   1.000
_cell.angle_alpha   90.00
_cell.angle_beta   90.00
_cell.angle_gamma   90.00
#
_symmetry.space_group_name_H-M   'P 1'
#
loop_
_entity.id
_entity.type
_entity.pdbx_description
1 polymer ?
#
loop_
_entity_poly.entity_id
_entity_poly.type
_entity_poly.pdbx_seq_one_letter_code
_entity_poly.pdbx_strand_id
1 'polypeptide(L)'
;MKFAILLCALLLASPARADWKPIEKIDTYAVSGQSAEQLYLSIGSKGPLVGTAGNARRVIAHTFFKLTWQRDYQPQGSACVLKSARPKLIITYTLPRPAGKLDPALQAHWDRFAAGLIAHEKVHGADIIDMVDKIIAFSTGLTAENDPGCQKVRAKLTAYLDQFSRAQRQGSRDFDAKEFGRDGNMLKLIAAFLGGG
;
A
#
# COMPACT_ATOMS: atom_id res chain seq x y z
N MET A 1 53.24 -7.80 36.64
CA MET A 1 51.82 -8.24 36.60
C MET A 1 51.23 -7.71 35.29
N LYS A 2 50.98 -8.56 34.29
CA LYS A 2 50.41 -8.15 32.99
C LYS A 2 48.90 -8.41 33.02
N PHE A 3 48.11 -7.35 33.03
CA PHE A 3 46.65 -7.44 32.87
C PHE A 3 46.33 -7.63 31.39
N ALA A 4 45.83 -8.82 31.04
CA ALA A 4 45.23 -9.08 29.74
C ALA A 4 43.79 -8.57 29.74
N ILE A 5 43.52 -7.52 28.96
CA ILE A 5 42.16 -7.00 28.76
C ILE A 5 41.51 -7.86 27.68
N LEU A 6 40.55 -8.71 28.09
CA LEU A 6 39.69 -9.46 27.17
C LEU A 6 38.65 -8.49 26.60
N LEU A 7 38.77 -8.16 25.30
CA LEU A 7 37.78 -7.36 24.58
C LEU A 7 36.62 -8.30 24.15
N CYS A 8 35.54 -8.30 24.92
CA CYS A 8 34.35 -9.08 24.60
C CYS A 8 33.55 -8.35 23.50
N ALA A 9 33.63 -8.84 22.26
CA ALA A 9 32.87 -8.29 21.15
C ALA A 9 31.37 -8.67 21.30
N LEU A 10 30.55 -7.71 21.72
CA LEU A 10 29.10 -7.80 21.68
C LEU A 10 28.63 -7.82 20.21
N LEU A 11 28.42 -9.01 19.66
CA LEU A 11 27.66 -9.20 18.43
C LEU A 11 26.22 -8.76 18.69
N LEU A 12 25.89 -7.53 18.30
CA LEU A 12 24.52 -7.08 18.18
C LEU A 12 23.84 -7.95 17.11
N ALA A 13 23.14 -9.00 17.55
CA ALA A 13 22.26 -9.77 16.69
C ALA A 13 21.21 -8.80 16.14
N SER A 14 21.42 -8.32 14.92
CA SER A 14 20.37 -7.61 14.19
C SER A 14 19.22 -8.60 14.02
N PRO A 15 17.99 -8.26 14.43
CA PRO A 15 16.87 -9.14 14.18
C PRO A 15 16.83 -9.37 12.68
N ALA A 16 16.90 -10.63 12.26
CA ALA A 16 16.68 -11.01 10.89
C ALA A 16 15.25 -10.58 10.55
N ARG A 17 15.10 -9.37 9.99
CA ARG A 17 13.86 -8.96 9.35
C ARG A 17 13.59 -10.03 8.32
N ALA A 18 12.48 -10.75 8.46
CA ALA A 18 12.08 -11.71 7.47
C ALA A 18 12.09 -10.99 6.11
N ASP A 19 12.91 -11.47 5.17
CA ASP A 19 13.08 -10.91 3.82
C ASP A 19 11.80 -11.08 3.00
N TRP A 20 10.74 -10.39 3.38
CA TRP A 20 9.52 -10.31 2.62
C TRP A 20 9.64 -9.15 1.63
N LYS A 21 9.04 -9.31 0.44
CA LYS A 21 8.92 -8.25 -0.55
C LYS A 21 7.50 -8.22 -1.11
N PRO A 22 6.92 -7.04 -1.35
CA PRO A 22 5.64 -6.93 -2.03
C PRO A 22 5.77 -7.36 -3.50
N ILE A 23 4.67 -7.84 -4.07
CA ILE A 23 4.50 -7.99 -5.51
C ILE A 23 3.66 -6.81 -5.98
N GLU A 24 4.23 -5.92 -6.78
CA GLU A 24 3.51 -4.78 -7.36
C GLU A 24 3.11 -5.09 -8.81
N LYS A 25 1.87 -4.76 -9.17
CA LYS A 25 1.30 -4.97 -10.49
C LYS A 25 0.63 -3.70 -11.00
N ILE A 26 0.69 -3.51 -12.31
CA ILE A 26 -0.07 -2.47 -12.99
C ILE A 26 -1.13 -3.14 -13.84
N ASP A 27 -2.39 -2.88 -13.51
CA ASP A 27 -3.54 -3.20 -14.33
C ASP A 27 -4.02 -1.92 -15.02
N THR A 28 -4.63 -2.06 -16.21
CA THR A 28 -5.11 -0.90 -16.95
C THR A 28 -6.51 -1.06 -17.49
N TYR A 29 -7.26 0.04 -17.56
CA TYR A 29 -8.53 0.12 -18.24
C TYR A 29 -8.43 1.05 -19.46
N ALA A 30 -9.09 0.67 -20.55
CA ALA A 30 -8.98 1.36 -21.83
C ALA A 30 -9.82 2.65 -21.85
N VAL A 31 -9.20 3.77 -22.18
CA VAL A 31 -9.85 5.06 -22.43
C VAL A 31 -9.75 5.47 -23.89
N SER A 32 -10.72 6.23 -24.39
CA SER A 32 -10.83 6.56 -25.81
C SER A 32 -11.03 8.06 -26.01
N GLY A 33 -10.40 8.63 -27.04
CA GLY A 33 -10.48 10.05 -27.36
C GLY A 33 -9.31 10.47 -28.24
N GLN A 34 -9.46 11.61 -28.91
CA GLN A 34 -8.45 12.28 -29.73
C GLN A 34 -8.14 13.70 -29.21
N SER A 35 -8.59 14.01 -27.99
CA SER A 35 -8.26 15.24 -27.25
C SER A 35 -8.13 14.92 -25.76
N ALA A 36 -7.51 15.83 -24.99
CA ALA A 36 -7.34 15.65 -23.55
C ALA A 36 -8.69 15.57 -22.83
N GLU A 37 -9.66 16.39 -23.23
CA GLU A 37 -11.01 16.41 -22.67
C GLU A 37 -11.76 15.11 -22.96
N GLN A 38 -11.66 14.60 -24.19
CA GLN A 38 -12.30 13.32 -24.55
C GLN A 38 -11.71 12.16 -23.74
N LEU A 39 -10.38 12.12 -23.60
CA LEU A 39 -9.71 11.13 -22.77
C LEU A 39 -10.15 11.25 -21.29
N TYR A 40 -10.22 12.47 -20.75
CA TYR A 40 -10.63 12.70 -19.36
C TYR A 40 -12.11 12.37 -19.10
N LEU A 41 -13.01 12.65 -20.06
CA LEU A 41 -14.40 12.18 -20.01
C LEU A 41 -14.49 10.64 -20.08
N SER A 42 -13.65 10.02 -20.90
CA SER A 42 -13.56 8.55 -20.95
C SER A 42 -13.04 7.97 -19.64
N ILE A 43 -12.14 8.66 -18.92
CA ILE A 43 -11.72 8.30 -17.56
C ILE A 43 -12.93 8.33 -16.62
N GLY A 44 -13.67 9.45 -16.58
CA GLY A 44 -14.82 9.61 -15.69
C GLY A 44 -15.91 8.54 -15.89
N SER A 45 -16.10 8.06 -17.13
CA SER A 45 -17.10 7.04 -17.47
C SER A 45 -16.62 5.59 -17.30
N LYS A 46 -15.31 5.32 -17.40
CA LYS A 46 -14.76 3.94 -17.38
C LYS A 46 -13.90 3.62 -16.16
N GLY A 47 -13.52 4.61 -15.37
CA GLY A 47 -12.66 4.46 -14.21
C GLY A 47 -13.18 3.45 -13.19
N PRO A 48 -12.31 2.85 -12.35
CA PRO A 48 -12.70 1.81 -11.39
C PRO A 48 -13.83 2.27 -10.47
N LEU A 49 -14.80 1.39 -10.20
CA LEU A 49 -15.83 1.62 -9.20
C LEU A 49 -15.29 1.22 -7.82
N VAL A 50 -15.21 2.20 -6.91
CA VAL A 50 -14.72 2.02 -5.54
C VAL A 50 -15.82 2.40 -4.56
N GLY A 51 -16.02 1.57 -3.53
CA GLY A 51 -17.07 1.71 -2.52
C GLY A 51 -17.97 0.49 -2.44
N THR A 52 -18.93 0.49 -1.52
CA THR A 52 -19.94 -0.56 -1.38
C THR A 52 -21.14 -0.30 -2.29
N ALA A 53 -21.96 -1.33 -2.54
CA ALA A 53 -23.23 -1.17 -3.25
C ALA A 53 -24.06 -0.03 -2.63
N GLY A 54 -24.48 0.94 -3.45
CA GLY A 54 -25.20 2.14 -3.03
C GLY A 54 -24.35 3.42 -2.88
N ASN A 55 -23.03 3.31 -2.66
CA ASN A 55 -22.11 4.45 -2.49
C ASN A 55 -20.86 4.36 -3.38
N ALA A 56 -20.90 3.50 -4.39
CA ALA A 56 -19.77 3.31 -5.30
C ALA A 56 -19.59 4.55 -6.19
N ARG A 57 -18.35 5.02 -6.30
CA ARG A 57 -17.97 6.12 -7.18
C ARG A 57 -16.87 5.68 -8.15
N ARG A 58 -16.87 6.25 -9.35
CA ARG A 58 -15.75 6.09 -10.28
C ARG A 58 -14.59 6.98 -9.86
N VAL A 59 -13.39 6.44 -9.93
CA VAL A 59 -12.14 7.16 -9.65
C VAL A 59 -11.20 7.11 -10.86
N ILE A 60 -10.22 8.02 -10.92
CA ILE A 60 -9.27 8.10 -12.03
C ILE A 60 -8.33 6.88 -12.03
N ALA A 61 -7.79 6.56 -10.87
CA ALA A 61 -6.97 5.39 -10.63
C ALA A 61 -7.30 4.79 -9.26
N HIS A 62 -6.85 3.57 -9.03
CA HIS A 62 -7.08 2.91 -7.77
C HIS A 62 -5.94 1.97 -7.40
N THR A 63 -5.36 2.18 -6.23
CA THR A 63 -4.49 1.21 -5.54
C THR A 63 -5.33 0.25 -4.71
N PHE A 64 -5.21 -1.04 -5.01
CA PHE A 64 -5.81 -2.13 -4.25
C PHE A 64 -4.74 -3.11 -3.80
N PHE A 65 -4.97 -3.86 -2.73
CA PHE A 65 -4.04 -4.90 -2.31
C PHE A 65 -4.71 -6.19 -1.83
N LYS A 66 -4.02 -7.31 -1.99
CA LYS A 66 -4.32 -8.60 -1.36
C LYS A 66 -3.19 -8.93 -0.40
N LEU A 67 -3.54 -9.15 0.86
CA LEU A 67 -2.59 -9.49 1.91
C LEU A 67 -3.00 -10.80 2.57
N THR A 68 -2.11 -11.79 2.54
CA THR A 68 -2.25 -13.04 3.28
C THR A 68 -1.06 -13.25 4.21
N TRP A 69 -1.23 -14.11 5.22
CA TRP A 69 -0.23 -14.32 6.27
C TRP A 69 0.01 -15.80 6.52
N GLN A 70 1.27 -16.17 6.68
CA GLN A 70 1.68 -17.41 7.36
C GLN A 70 2.15 -17.02 8.76
N ARG A 71 1.59 -17.66 9.79
CA ARG A 71 1.85 -17.35 11.19
C ARG A 71 2.18 -18.62 11.96
N ASP A 72 3.25 -18.57 12.73
CA ASP A 72 3.71 -19.68 13.56
C ASP A 72 3.43 -19.38 15.04
N TYR A 73 2.33 -19.93 15.56
CA TYR A 73 1.98 -19.83 16.97
C TYR A 73 2.49 -21.06 17.70
N GLN A 74 3.30 -20.85 18.74
CA GLN A 74 3.89 -21.94 19.51
C GLN A 74 3.54 -21.81 20.99
N PRO A 75 2.95 -22.86 21.61
CA PRO A 75 2.86 -22.95 23.06
C PRO A 75 4.25 -22.90 23.71
N GLN A 76 4.36 -22.22 24.85
CA GLN A 76 5.55 -22.17 25.70
C GLN A 76 5.12 -22.26 27.16
N GLY A 77 5.23 -23.45 27.76
CA GLY A 77 4.66 -23.70 29.09
C GLY A 77 3.16 -23.49 29.08
N SER A 78 2.64 -22.63 29.97
CA SER A 78 1.23 -22.22 29.95
C SER A 78 0.94 -21.08 28.97
N ALA A 79 1.96 -20.42 28.42
CA ALA A 79 1.81 -19.30 27.48
C ALA A 79 1.74 -19.76 26.03
N CYS A 80 1.42 -18.83 25.13
CA CYS A 80 1.65 -18.99 23.69
C CYS A 80 2.27 -17.74 23.08
N VAL A 81 3.23 -17.94 22.17
CA VAL A 81 3.91 -16.89 21.43
C VAL A 81 3.61 -16.99 19.93
N LEU A 82 3.63 -15.86 19.23
CA LEU A 82 3.73 -15.81 17.78
C LEU A 82 5.22 -15.73 17.37
N LYS A 83 5.83 -16.87 17.03
CA LYS A 83 7.26 -16.96 16.68
C LYS A 83 7.60 -16.24 15.38
N SER A 84 6.72 -16.32 14.39
CA SER A 84 6.92 -15.62 13.11
C SER A 84 5.61 -15.23 12.44
N ALA A 85 5.65 -14.12 11.69
CA ALA A 85 4.56 -13.64 10.85
C ALA A 85 5.14 -13.26 9.48
N ARG A 86 4.85 -14.07 8.45
CA ARG A 86 5.35 -13.87 7.09
C ARG A 86 4.21 -13.40 6.18
N PRO A 87 4.25 -12.18 5.64
CA PRO A 87 3.21 -11.70 4.75
C PRO A 87 3.44 -12.20 3.31
N LYS A 88 2.35 -12.27 2.55
CA LYS A 88 2.35 -12.22 1.10
C LYS A 88 1.46 -11.07 0.68
N LEU A 89 2.08 -10.00 0.22
CA LEU A 89 1.43 -8.77 -0.21
C LEU A 89 1.47 -8.66 -1.74
N ILE A 90 0.31 -8.47 -2.36
CA ILE A 90 0.17 -8.12 -3.77
C ILE A 90 -0.53 -6.76 -3.83
N ILE A 91 0.12 -5.76 -4.42
CA ILE A 91 -0.44 -4.43 -4.67
C ILE A 91 -0.75 -4.32 -6.16
N THR A 92 -1.94 -3.88 -6.50
CA THR A 92 -2.37 -3.63 -7.88
C THR A 92 -2.71 -2.15 -8.03
N TYR A 93 -2.02 -1.48 -8.95
CA TYR A 93 -2.32 -0.12 -9.39
C TYR A 93 -3.17 -0.20 -10.66
N THR A 94 -4.40 0.28 -10.60
CA THR A 94 -5.31 0.30 -11.75
C THR A 94 -5.30 1.69 -12.38
N LEU A 95 -4.79 1.81 -13.62
CA LEU A 95 -4.55 3.09 -14.30
C LEU A 95 -5.31 3.17 -15.65
N PRO A 96 -5.68 4.36 -16.13
CA PRO A 96 -6.18 4.50 -17.48
C PRO A 96 -5.07 4.27 -18.51
N ARG A 97 -5.42 3.75 -19.68
CA ARG A 97 -4.52 3.63 -20.84
C ARG A 97 -5.26 3.99 -22.14
N PRO A 98 -4.70 4.81 -23.03
CA PRO A 98 -5.31 5.09 -24.32
C PRO A 98 -5.48 3.80 -25.12
N ALA A 99 -6.68 3.57 -25.65
CA ALA A 99 -7.02 2.37 -26.43
C ALA A 99 -6.39 2.37 -27.83
N GLY A 100 -5.99 3.56 -28.32
CA GLY A 100 -5.41 3.75 -29.64
C GLY A 100 -4.25 4.73 -29.59
N LYS A 101 -3.57 4.87 -30.74
CA LYS A 101 -2.48 5.84 -30.91
C LYS A 101 -3.03 7.26 -30.82
N LEU A 102 -2.35 8.10 -30.04
CA LEU A 102 -2.61 9.53 -29.94
C LEU A 102 -1.71 10.29 -30.92
N ASP A 103 -2.09 11.50 -31.31
CA ASP A 103 -1.16 12.40 -31.99
C ASP A 103 0.05 12.70 -31.08
N PRO A 104 1.22 13.04 -31.66
CA PRO A 104 2.45 13.18 -30.87
C PRO A 104 2.37 14.23 -29.76
N ALA A 105 1.63 15.33 -29.96
CA ALA A 105 1.49 16.35 -28.93
C ALA A 105 0.65 15.81 -27.78
N LEU A 106 -0.55 15.30 -28.05
CA LEU A 106 -1.43 14.71 -27.04
C LEU A 106 -0.78 13.54 -26.30
N GLN A 107 0.02 12.71 -26.98
CA GLN A 107 0.80 11.65 -26.34
C GLN A 107 1.76 12.20 -25.29
N ALA A 108 2.47 13.29 -25.58
CA ALA A 108 3.40 13.89 -24.62
C ALA A 108 2.68 14.45 -23.38
N HIS A 109 1.49 15.03 -23.54
CA HIS A 109 0.66 15.47 -22.40
C HIS A 109 0.15 14.27 -21.60
N TRP A 110 -0.31 13.22 -22.29
CA TRP A 110 -0.75 11.98 -21.68
C TRP A 110 0.36 11.33 -20.83
N ASP A 111 1.58 11.25 -21.35
CA ASP A 111 2.69 10.59 -20.67
C ASP A 111 3.05 11.31 -19.36
N ARG A 112 3.01 12.65 -19.34
CA ARG A 112 3.19 13.44 -18.11
C ARG A 112 2.07 13.18 -17.10
N PHE A 113 0.82 13.20 -17.56
CA PHE A 113 -0.34 12.89 -16.73
C PHE A 113 -0.25 11.47 -16.15
N ALA A 114 0.05 10.47 -16.98
CA ALA A 114 0.18 9.07 -16.57
C ALA A 114 1.33 8.87 -15.57
N ALA A 115 2.47 9.55 -15.78
CA ALA A 115 3.61 9.51 -14.86
C ALA A 115 3.27 10.09 -13.48
N GLY A 116 2.59 11.24 -13.44
CA GLY A 116 2.14 11.83 -12.17
C GLY A 116 1.09 10.96 -11.47
N LEU A 117 0.17 10.37 -12.23
CA LEU A 117 -0.87 9.50 -11.69
C LEU A 117 -0.29 8.23 -11.06
N ILE A 118 0.65 7.55 -11.70
CA ILE A 118 1.31 6.39 -11.07
C ILE A 118 2.20 6.80 -9.88
N ALA A 119 2.80 7.99 -9.90
CA ALA A 119 3.54 8.49 -8.75
C ALA A 119 2.61 8.69 -7.54
N HIS A 120 1.42 9.24 -7.74
CA HIS A 120 0.38 9.35 -6.73
C HIS A 120 -0.03 7.98 -6.17
N GLU A 121 -0.36 7.02 -7.03
CA GLU A 121 -0.77 5.67 -6.59
C GLU A 121 0.34 4.93 -5.83
N LYS A 122 1.61 5.15 -6.19
CA LYS A 122 2.75 4.56 -5.45
C LYS A 122 2.89 5.08 -4.02
N VAL A 123 2.37 6.26 -3.69
CA VAL A 123 2.32 6.72 -2.29
C VAL A 123 1.39 5.82 -1.48
N HIS A 124 0.19 5.53 -2.00
CA HIS A 124 -0.74 4.57 -1.37
C HIS A 124 -0.10 3.19 -1.24
N GLY A 125 0.64 2.74 -2.25
CA GLY A 125 1.39 1.49 -2.22
C GLY A 125 2.45 1.45 -1.10
N ALA A 126 3.23 2.52 -0.96
CA ALA A 126 4.24 2.64 0.10
C ALA A 126 3.61 2.62 1.50
N ASP A 127 2.48 3.30 1.69
CA ASP A 127 1.75 3.29 2.97
C ASP A 127 1.23 1.89 3.33
N ILE A 128 0.80 1.09 2.34
CA ILE A 128 0.40 -0.31 2.57
C ILE A 128 1.60 -1.16 2.98
N ILE A 129 2.78 -0.95 2.37
CA ILE A 129 4.02 -1.66 2.72
C ILE A 129 4.43 -1.32 4.16
N ASP A 130 4.43 -0.05 4.52
CA ASP A 130 4.74 0.42 5.88
C ASP A 130 3.76 -0.15 6.92
N MET A 131 2.46 -0.19 6.60
CA MET A 131 1.46 -0.85 7.45
C MET A 131 1.83 -2.33 7.69
N VAL A 132 2.25 -3.07 6.66
CA VAL A 132 2.64 -4.47 6.78
C VAL A 132 3.91 -4.65 7.61
N ASP A 133 4.91 -3.80 7.42
CA ASP A 133 6.13 -3.81 8.25
C ASP A 133 5.82 -3.56 9.73
N LYS A 134 4.95 -2.60 10.03
CA LYS A 134 4.48 -2.33 11.40
C LYS A 134 3.76 -3.54 12.01
N ILE A 135 2.93 -4.24 11.21
CA ILE A 135 2.27 -5.47 11.66
C ILE A 135 3.31 -6.57 11.96
N ILE A 136 4.34 -6.76 11.12
CA ILE A 136 5.39 -7.76 11.37
C ILE A 136 6.14 -7.46 12.67
N ALA A 137 6.55 -6.19 12.84
CA ALA A 137 7.28 -5.74 14.01
C ALA A 137 6.48 -5.96 15.30
N PHE A 138 5.17 -5.69 15.26
CA PHE A 138 4.29 -5.93 16.40
C PHE A 138 4.01 -7.43 16.65
N SER A 139 3.85 -8.20 15.57
CA SER A 139 3.42 -9.60 15.64
C SER A 139 4.52 -10.53 16.16
N THR A 140 5.77 -10.27 15.78
CA THR A 140 6.88 -11.19 16.04
C THR A 140 7.27 -11.16 17.51
N GLY A 141 7.12 -12.30 18.20
CA GLY A 141 7.34 -12.41 19.64
C GLY A 141 6.14 -12.00 20.50
N LEU A 142 4.98 -11.70 19.90
CA LEU A 142 3.77 -11.41 20.66
C LEU A 142 3.36 -12.63 21.52
N THR A 143 3.20 -12.42 22.82
CA THR A 143 2.93 -13.50 23.79
C THR A 143 1.65 -13.26 24.60
N ALA A 144 0.97 -14.34 24.96
CA ALA A 144 -0.08 -14.34 25.96
C ALA A 144 0.14 -15.46 26.99
N GLU A 145 0.12 -15.09 28.26
CA GLU A 145 0.17 -16.03 29.39
C GLU A 145 -1.13 -16.82 29.53
N ASN A 146 -1.03 -18.04 30.07
CA ASN A 146 -2.18 -18.92 30.31
C ASN A 146 -3.04 -19.10 29.03
N ASP A 147 -2.38 -19.37 27.91
CA ASP A 147 -2.95 -19.49 26.57
C ASP A 147 -2.48 -20.75 25.83
N PRO A 148 -2.66 -21.96 26.38
CA PRO A 148 -2.17 -23.20 25.76
C PRO A 148 -2.78 -23.47 24.38
N GLY A 149 -3.96 -22.91 24.08
CA GLY A 149 -4.62 -22.99 22.77
C GLY A 149 -4.28 -21.85 21.81
N CYS A 150 -3.40 -20.92 22.20
CA CYS A 150 -3.05 -19.72 21.44
C CYS A 150 -4.27 -18.87 21.03
N GLN A 151 -5.33 -18.84 21.84
CA GLN A 151 -6.55 -18.09 21.58
C GLN A 151 -6.39 -16.62 21.98
N LYS A 152 -5.81 -16.36 23.16
CA LYS A 152 -5.61 -15.00 23.68
C LYS A 152 -4.60 -14.23 22.83
N VAL A 153 -3.49 -14.85 22.42
CA VAL A 153 -2.48 -14.22 21.56
C VAL A 153 -3.07 -13.87 20.19
N ARG A 154 -3.94 -14.72 19.63
CA ARG A 154 -4.66 -14.44 18.38
C ARG A 154 -5.64 -13.28 18.54
N ALA A 155 -6.42 -13.27 19.62
CA ALA A 155 -7.35 -12.18 19.90
C ALA A 155 -6.62 -10.84 20.08
N LYS A 156 -5.50 -10.85 20.81
CA LYS A 156 -4.60 -9.69 20.92
C LYS A 156 -4.18 -9.23 19.53
N LEU A 157 -3.59 -10.10 18.71
CA LEU A 157 -3.13 -9.75 17.37
C LEU A 157 -4.26 -9.11 16.54
N THR A 158 -5.43 -9.73 16.48
CA THR A 158 -6.58 -9.25 15.69
C THR A 158 -6.96 -7.82 16.06
N ALA A 159 -7.03 -7.48 17.35
CA ALA A 159 -7.37 -6.13 17.80
C ALA A 159 -6.38 -5.06 17.26
N TYR A 160 -5.09 -5.40 17.18
CA TYR A 160 -4.07 -4.50 16.63
C TYR A 160 -4.11 -4.41 15.10
N LEU A 161 -4.42 -5.51 14.40
CA LEU A 161 -4.56 -5.49 12.93
C LEU A 161 -5.63 -4.48 12.49
N ASP A 162 -6.75 -4.45 13.20
CA ASP A 162 -7.84 -3.51 12.93
C ASP A 162 -7.41 -2.05 13.08
N GLN A 163 -6.57 -1.75 14.08
CA GLN A 163 -6.03 -0.42 14.29
C GLN A 163 -5.12 0.02 13.13
N PHE A 164 -4.17 -0.84 12.73
CA PHE A 164 -3.28 -0.53 11.60
C PHE A 164 -4.05 -0.35 10.29
N SER A 165 -5.05 -1.20 10.04
CA SER A 165 -5.90 -1.08 8.86
C SER A 165 -6.72 0.22 8.85
N ARG A 166 -7.27 0.63 10.00
CA ARG A 166 -7.98 1.92 10.11
C ARG A 166 -7.03 3.11 9.89
N ALA A 167 -5.84 3.07 10.49
CA ALA A 167 -4.84 4.13 10.36
C ALA A 167 -4.39 4.28 8.90
N GLN A 168 -4.08 3.18 8.20
CA GLN A 168 -3.71 3.19 6.78
C GLN A 168 -4.83 3.80 5.92
N ARG A 169 -6.08 3.37 6.12
CA ARG A 169 -7.22 3.93 5.37
C ARG A 169 -7.44 5.41 5.65
N GLN A 170 -7.20 5.87 6.88
CA GLN A 170 -7.32 7.28 7.21
C GLN A 170 -6.19 8.09 6.55
N GLY A 171 -4.94 7.64 6.66
CA GLY A 171 -3.80 8.29 6.02
C GLY A 171 -3.96 8.42 4.51
N SER A 172 -4.43 7.35 3.85
CA SER A 172 -4.74 7.36 2.42
C SER A 172 -5.80 8.42 2.05
N ARG A 173 -6.89 8.52 2.83
CA ARG A 173 -7.91 9.58 2.63
C ARG A 173 -7.36 10.99 2.87
N ASP A 174 -6.54 11.16 3.89
CA ASP A 174 -5.96 12.46 4.24
C ASP A 174 -4.96 12.92 3.17
N PHE A 175 -4.21 11.98 2.58
CA PHE A 175 -3.34 12.23 1.44
C PHE A 175 -4.16 12.63 0.21
N ASP A 176 -5.20 11.87 -0.16
CA ASP A 176 -6.08 12.22 -1.28
C ASP A 176 -6.71 13.61 -1.09
N ALA A 177 -7.17 13.93 0.11
CA ALA A 177 -7.77 15.24 0.40
C ALA A 177 -6.79 16.40 0.15
N LYS A 178 -5.49 16.20 0.38
CA LYS A 178 -4.45 17.21 0.07
C LYS A 178 -4.15 17.26 -1.42
N GLU A 179 -3.98 16.10 -2.05
CA GLU A 179 -3.64 15.98 -3.47
C GLU A 179 -4.73 16.53 -4.39
N PHE A 180 -5.99 16.34 -4.01
CA PHE A 180 -7.17 16.88 -4.70
C PHE A 180 -7.68 18.20 -4.10
N GLY A 181 -6.95 18.80 -3.15
CA GLY A 181 -7.24 20.12 -2.62
C GLY A 181 -6.81 21.24 -3.59
N ARG A 182 -7.24 22.49 -3.34
CA ARG A 182 -7.04 23.66 -4.23
C ARG A 182 -5.62 23.80 -4.80
N ASP A 183 -4.60 23.45 -4.03
CA ASP A 183 -3.18 23.60 -4.38
C ASP A 183 -2.45 22.25 -4.51
N GLY A 184 -3.20 21.14 -4.53
CA GLY A 184 -2.70 19.77 -4.55
C GLY A 184 -2.11 19.35 -5.90
N ASN A 185 -1.19 18.38 -5.86
CA ASN A 185 -0.46 17.95 -7.06
C ASN A 185 -1.38 17.28 -8.09
N MET A 186 -2.36 16.49 -7.65
CA MET A 186 -3.31 15.86 -8.56
C MET A 186 -4.20 16.86 -9.27
N LEU A 187 -4.70 17.90 -8.60
CA LEU A 187 -5.47 18.95 -9.29
C LEU A 187 -4.61 19.67 -10.34
N LYS A 188 -3.37 20.02 -10.01
CA LYS A 188 -2.44 20.66 -10.95
C LYS A 188 -2.14 19.78 -12.16
N LEU A 189 -1.94 18.48 -11.91
CA LEU A 189 -1.69 17.50 -12.97
C LEU A 189 -2.88 17.36 -13.92
N ILE A 190 -4.11 17.31 -13.37
CA ILE A 190 -5.35 17.28 -14.16
C ILE A 190 -5.50 18.57 -14.96
N ALA A 191 -5.28 19.73 -14.33
CA ALA A 191 -5.37 21.02 -15.00
C ALA A 191 -4.36 21.16 -16.15
N ALA A 192 -3.11 20.74 -15.95
CA ALA A 192 -2.09 20.75 -16.99
C ALA A 192 -2.42 19.78 -18.14
N PHE A 193 -2.99 18.62 -17.83
CA PHE A 193 -3.43 17.67 -18.86
C PHE A 193 -4.55 18.26 -19.73
N LEU A 194 -5.55 18.88 -19.10
CA LEU A 194 -6.69 19.50 -19.81
C LEU A 194 -6.31 20.81 -20.51
N GLY A 195 -5.34 21.55 -19.97
CA GLY A 195 -4.90 22.85 -20.51
C GLY A 195 -3.94 22.75 -21.70
N GLY A 196 -3.54 21.54 -22.11
CA GLY A 196 -2.59 21.36 -23.21
C GLY A 196 -1.14 21.61 -22.82
N GLY A 197 -0.76 21.36 -21.56
CA GLY A 197 0.63 21.44 -21.05
C GLY A 197 0.90 22.62 -20.13
#